data_AF-A0A7Y8EZM4-F1
#
_entry.id   AF-A0A7Y8EZM4-F1
#
_cell.length_a   1.000
_cell.length_b   1.000
_cell.length_c   1.000
_cell.angle_alpha   90.00
_cell.angle_beta   90.00
_cell.angle_gamma   90.00
#
_symmetry.space_group_name_H-M   'P 1'
#
loop_
_entity.id
_entity.type
_entity.pdbx_description
1 polymer ?
#
loop_
_entity_poly.entity_id
_entity_poly.type
_entity_poly.pdbx_seq_one_letter_code
_entity_poly.pdbx_strand_id
1 'polypeptide(L)'
;READLLFHRAGITFTLYGDEQDTERLIPFDIIPRSIPASEWAVIERGCIQRVNALNMFLADIYHDQRIIKAGIIPADQVLGNEGYQKAMVGLDLHRDIYSHISGVDLVRDGDGTYYVLEDNLRTP
;
A
#
# COMPACT_ATOMS: atom_id res chain seq x y z
N ARG A 1 23.64 -19.42 -11.45
CA ARG A 1 24.93 -19.80 -10.82
C ARG A 1 25.68 -18.61 -10.23
N GLU A 2 26.10 -17.61 -11.02
CA GLU A 2 26.73 -16.39 -10.46
C GLU A 2 25.72 -15.48 -9.74
N ALA A 3 24.49 -15.37 -10.27
CA ALA A 3 23.39 -14.66 -9.62
C ALA A 3 23.08 -15.24 -8.23
N ASP A 4 22.90 -16.56 -8.12
CA ASP A 4 22.61 -17.24 -6.85
C ASP A 4 23.68 -16.97 -5.76
N LEU A 5 24.96 -16.85 -6.17
CA LEU A 5 26.09 -16.56 -5.28
C LEU A 5 26.13 -15.09 -4.81
N LEU A 6 25.69 -14.15 -5.65
CA LEU A 6 25.52 -12.74 -5.26
C LEU A 6 24.40 -12.59 -4.23
N PHE A 7 23.33 -13.38 -4.32
CA PHE A 7 22.19 -13.32 -3.38
C PHE A 7 22.48 -13.93 -2.01
N HIS A 8 23.20 -15.06 -1.95
CA HIS A 8 23.69 -15.59 -0.66
C HIS A 8 24.58 -14.59 0.08
N ARG A 9 25.31 -13.73 -0.63
CA ARG A 9 26.14 -12.66 -0.02
C ARG A 9 25.37 -11.39 0.33
N ALA A 10 24.20 -11.15 -0.29
CA ALA A 10 23.39 -9.95 -0.07
C ALA A 10 22.39 -10.08 1.11
N GLY A 11 22.24 -11.28 1.70
CA GLY A 11 21.47 -11.45 2.94
C GLY A 11 19.95 -11.36 2.79
N ILE A 12 19.41 -11.61 1.60
CA ILE A 12 17.95 -11.64 1.36
C ILE A 12 17.44 -13.06 1.65
N THR A 13 17.38 -13.42 2.93
CA THR A 13 16.74 -14.64 3.42
C THR A 13 15.51 -14.25 4.26
N PHE A 14 14.46 -15.07 4.22
CA PHE A 14 13.28 -14.90 5.08
C PHE A 14 13.05 -16.19 5.86
N THR A 15 12.75 -16.07 7.15
CA THR A 15 12.41 -17.21 8.02
C THR A 15 10.92 -17.53 7.86
N LEU A 16 10.60 -18.76 7.46
CA LEU A 16 9.22 -19.26 7.47
C LEU A 16 8.89 -19.69 8.91
N TYR A 17 8.04 -18.94 9.62
CA TYR A 17 7.49 -19.40 10.89
C TYR A 17 6.43 -20.47 10.61
N GLY A 18 6.72 -21.75 10.87
CA GLY A 18 5.68 -22.78 10.81
C GLY A 18 6.11 -24.25 10.76
N ASP A 19 7.34 -24.57 10.38
CA ASP A 19 7.82 -25.96 10.35
C ASP A 19 9.02 -26.15 11.27
N GLU A 20 9.08 -27.28 12.00
CA GLU A 20 10.20 -27.72 12.86
C GLU A 20 11.51 -27.96 12.08
N GLN A 21 11.58 -27.57 10.81
CA GLN A 21 12.77 -27.56 9.97
C GLN A 21 13.01 -26.15 9.43
N ASP A 22 13.90 -25.45 10.13
CA ASP A 22 14.53 -24.15 9.84
C ASP A 22 15.23 -24.16 8.47
N THR A 23 14.44 -24.21 7.39
CA THR A 23 14.96 -24.28 6.02
C THR A 23 14.77 -22.91 5.40
N GLU A 24 15.77 -22.03 5.56
CA GLU A 24 15.82 -20.76 4.84
C GLU A 24 15.62 -21.03 3.33
N ARG A 25 14.56 -20.46 2.75
CA ARG A 25 14.34 -20.47 1.30
C ARG A 25 14.52 -19.06 0.76
N LEU A 26 15.25 -18.96 -0.34
CA LEU A 26 15.43 -17.71 -1.06
C LEU A 26 14.12 -17.32 -1.75
N ILE A 27 13.76 -16.04 -1.66
CA ILE A 27 12.67 -15.48 -2.48
C ILE A 27 13.08 -15.62 -3.94
N PRO A 28 12.23 -16.18 -4.83
CA PRO A 28 12.50 -16.20 -6.25
C PRO A 28 12.74 -14.78 -6.77
N PHE A 29 13.88 -14.56 -7.40
CA PHE A 29 14.32 -13.24 -7.86
C PHE A 29 14.66 -13.29 -9.35
N ASP A 30 14.36 -12.22 -10.08
CA ASP A 30 14.70 -12.04 -11.49
C ASP A 30 15.84 -11.01 -11.64
N ILE A 31 16.93 -11.41 -12.30
CA ILE A 31 18.09 -10.55 -12.58
C ILE A 31 17.80 -9.45 -13.60
N ILE A 32 16.74 -9.61 -14.39
CA ILE A 32 16.35 -8.64 -15.40
C ILE A 32 15.39 -7.64 -14.74
N PRO A 33 15.80 -6.37 -14.52
CA PRO A 33 14.94 -5.41 -13.88
C PRO A 33 13.76 -5.06 -14.79
N ARG A 34 12.61 -4.77 -14.18
CA ARG A 34 11.49 -4.16 -14.89
C ARG A 34 11.82 -2.70 -15.22
N SER A 35 12.17 -2.43 -16.47
CA SER A 35 12.41 -1.07 -16.93
C SER A 35 11.09 -0.28 -16.99
N ILE A 36 11.09 0.91 -16.39
CA ILE A 36 9.97 1.86 -16.41
C ILE A 36 10.49 3.18 -17.01
N PRO A 37 9.92 3.66 -18.13
CA PRO A 37 10.31 4.95 -18.70
C PRO A 37 10.10 6.10 -17.72
N ALA A 38 11.01 7.08 -17.71
CA ALA A 38 10.93 8.23 -16.80
C ALA A 38 9.61 9.02 -16.95
N SER A 39 9.06 9.10 -18.17
CA SER A 39 7.77 9.73 -18.44
C SER A 39 6.60 8.98 -17.79
N GLU A 40 6.64 7.64 -17.78
CA GLU A 40 5.63 6.82 -17.11
C GLU A 40 5.78 6.93 -15.59
N TRP A 41 7.00 6.85 -15.07
CA TRP A 41 7.28 7.00 -13.64
C TRP A 41 6.78 8.34 -13.10
N ALA A 42 6.98 9.43 -13.83
CA ALA A 42 6.49 10.75 -13.42
C ALA A 42 4.97 10.79 -13.27
N VAL A 43 4.20 10.02 -14.06
CA VAL A 43 2.75 9.91 -13.91
C VAL A 43 2.41 9.07 -12.69
N ILE A 44 3.07 7.92 -12.53
CA ILE A 44 2.89 7.00 -11.39
C ILE A 44 3.11 7.72 -10.07
N GLU A 45 4.27 8.38 -9.92
CA GLU A 45 4.65 9.10 -8.70
C GLU A 45 3.60 10.14 -8.31
N ARG A 46 3.18 11.00 -9.26
CA ARG A 46 2.15 12.01 -9.00
C ARG A 46 0.81 11.38 -8.64
N GLY A 47 0.43 10.31 -9.31
CA GLY A 47 -0.81 9.58 -9.03
C GLY A 47 -0.82 8.94 -7.64
N CYS A 48 0.27 8.29 -7.24
CA CYS A 48 0.43 7.72 -5.91
C CYS A 48 0.38 8.80 -4.82
N ILE A 49 1.10 9.93 -5.00
CA ILE A 49 1.05 11.04 -4.05
C ILE A 49 -0.39 11.58 -3.91
N GLN A 50 -1.06 11.83 -5.03
CA GLN A 50 -2.45 12.30 -5.03
C GLN A 50 -3.37 11.32 -4.28
N ARG A 51 -3.25 10.02 -4.57
CA ARG A 51 -4.08 8.97 -3.98
C ARG A 51 -3.87 8.85 -2.48
N VAL A 52 -2.62 8.79 -2.02
CA VAL A 52 -2.28 8.66 -0.59
C VAL A 52 -2.72 9.91 0.19
N ASN A 53 -2.61 11.10 -0.40
CA ASN A 53 -3.15 12.31 0.20
C ASN A 53 -4.68 12.24 0.36
N ALA A 54 -5.40 11.82 -0.69
CA ALA A 54 -6.85 11.68 -0.63
C ALA A 54 -7.28 10.61 0.40
N LEU A 55 -6.54 9.51 0.51
CA LEU A 55 -6.81 8.45 1.50
C LEU A 55 -6.60 8.94 2.94
N ASN A 56 -5.54 9.71 3.21
CA ASN A 56 -5.33 10.31 4.53
C ASN A 56 -6.43 11.32 4.87
N MET A 57 -6.82 12.17 3.91
CA MET A 57 -7.94 13.11 4.10
C MET A 57 -9.27 12.38 4.33
N PHE A 58 -9.50 11.27 3.63
CA PHE A 58 -10.68 10.41 3.84
C PHE A 58 -10.70 9.84 5.25
N LEU A 59 -9.58 9.25 5.72
CA LEU A 59 -9.49 8.71 7.07
C LEU A 59 -9.71 9.79 8.13
N ALA A 60 -9.10 10.97 7.96
CA ALA A 60 -9.33 12.11 8.84
C ALA A 60 -10.80 12.53 8.87
N ASP A 61 -11.46 12.64 7.72
CA ASP A 61 -12.87 13.01 7.64
C ASP A 61 -13.78 11.96 8.28
N ILE A 62 -13.56 10.67 8.04
CA ILE A 62 -14.37 9.57 8.57
C ILE A 62 -14.34 9.51 10.10
N TYR A 63 -13.17 9.77 10.71
CA TYR A 63 -13.04 9.76 12.17
C TYR A 63 -13.44 11.10 12.82
N HIS A 64 -13.80 12.13 12.04
CA HIS A 64 -14.21 13.45 12.52
C HIS A 64 -15.56 13.88 11.93
N ASP A 65 -15.56 14.86 11.03
CA ASP A 65 -16.77 15.55 10.56
C ASP A 65 -17.64 14.72 9.62
N GLN A 66 -17.13 13.61 9.08
CA GLN A 66 -17.82 12.71 8.16
C GLN A 66 -18.51 13.45 7.00
N ARG A 67 -17.83 14.46 6.45
CA ARG A 67 -18.38 15.33 5.39
C ARG A 67 -18.67 14.53 4.12
N ILE A 68 -17.84 13.56 3.77
CA ILE A 68 -18.04 12.73 2.57
C ILE A 68 -19.29 11.86 2.66
N ILE A 69 -19.64 11.41 3.86
CA ILE A 69 -20.88 10.68 4.16
C ILE A 69 -22.07 11.65 4.15
N LYS A 70 -21.96 12.78 4.84
CA LYS A 70 -23.02 13.81 4.90
C LYS A 70 -23.35 14.38 3.52
N ALA A 71 -22.37 14.41 2.62
CA ALA A 71 -22.53 14.82 1.22
C ALA A 71 -23.17 13.73 0.34
N GLY A 72 -23.36 12.50 0.84
CA GLY A 72 -23.93 11.38 0.10
C GLY A 72 -23.01 10.77 -0.96
N ILE A 73 -21.70 11.08 -0.93
CA ILE A 73 -20.74 10.55 -1.91
C ILE A 73 -20.36 9.10 -1.56
N ILE A 74 -20.19 8.80 -0.27
CA ILE A 74 -19.94 7.45 0.24
C ILE A 74 -21.07 7.03 1.18
N PRO A 75 -21.71 5.87 0.97
CA PRO A 75 -22.72 5.34 1.87
C PRO A 75 -22.16 5.07 3.27
N ALA A 76 -22.91 5.48 4.31
CA ALA A 76 -22.47 5.33 5.70
C ALA A 76 -22.28 3.86 6.12
N ASP A 77 -23.12 2.95 5.61
CA ASP A 77 -23.09 1.53 5.93
C ASP A 77 -21.82 0.83 5.42
N GLN A 78 -21.29 1.25 4.28
CA GLN A 78 -20.03 0.73 3.74
C GLN A 78 -18.81 1.04 4.61
N VAL A 79 -18.88 2.12 5.41
CA VAL A 79 -17.77 2.58 6.26
C VAL A 79 -18.00 2.21 7.72
N LEU A 80 -19.10 2.69 8.31
CA LEU A 80 -19.34 2.61 9.76
C LEU A 80 -19.70 1.19 10.23
N GLY A 81 -20.14 0.32 9.31
CA GLY A 81 -20.38 -1.10 9.56
C GLY A 81 -19.19 -2.00 9.25
N ASN A 82 -18.10 -1.45 8.68
CA ASN A 82 -16.94 -2.23 8.27
C ASN A 82 -16.10 -2.67 9.48
N GLU A 83 -15.60 -3.89 9.47
CA GLU A 83 -14.73 -4.43 10.54
C GLU A 83 -13.41 -3.65 10.72
N GLY A 84 -12.93 -2.99 9.66
CA GLY A 84 -11.76 -2.14 9.69
C GLY A 84 -11.99 -0.78 10.36
N TYR A 85 -13.24 -0.36 10.57
CA TYR A 85 -13.57 0.92 11.20
C TYR A 85 -13.35 0.85 12.71
N GLN A 86 -12.44 1.69 13.22
CA GLN A 86 -12.05 1.67 14.63
C GLN A 86 -12.73 2.79 15.42
N LYS A 87 -13.76 2.45 16.21
CA LYS A 87 -14.47 3.43 17.06
C LYS A 87 -13.56 4.20 18.02
N ALA A 88 -12.45 3.58 18.44
CA ALA A 88 -11.45 4.21 19.31
C ALA A 88 -10.72 5.40 18.67
N MET A 89 -10.75 5.52 17.33
CA MET A 89 -10.10 6.60 16.59
C MET A 89 -11.00 7.83 16.42
N VAL A 90 -12.29 7.75 16.78
CA VAL A 90 -13.25 8.85 16.58
C VAL A 90 -12.88 10.06 17.45
N GLY A 91 -12.68 11.20 16.80
CA GLY A 91 -12.28 12.46 17.44
C GLY A 91 -10.84 12.48 17.96
N LEU A 92 -10.00 11.51 17.56
CA LEU A 92 -8.59 11.51 17.92
C LEU A 92 -7.80 12.36 16.92
N ASP A 93 -7.28 13.48 17.42
CA ASP A 93 -6.38 14.35 16.65
C ASP A 93 -5.00 13.69 16.52
N LEU A 94 -4.64 13.30 15.30
CA LEU A 94 -3.31 12.80 14.97
C LEU A 94 -2.38 13.95 14.56
N HIS A 95 -1.08 13.77 14.73
CA HIS A 95 -0.13 14.78 14.28
C HIS A 95 -0.25 14.99 12.76
N ARG A 96 -0.60 16.21 12.35
CA ARG A 96 -0.79 16.61 10.94
C ARG A 96 -1.86 15.83 10.20
N ASP A 97 -2.80 15.19 10.90
CA ASP A 97 -3.86 14.38 10.31
C ASP A 97 -3.35 13.21 9.42
N ILE A 98 -2.16 12.69 9.73
CA ILE A 98 -1.56 11.57 9.01
C ILE A 98 -1.96 10.26 9.68
N TYR A 99 -2.74 9.44 8.98
CA TYR A 99 -3.19 8.12 9.42
C TYR A 99 -2.30 7.02 8.83
N SER A 100 -2.08 7.05 7.52
CA SER A 100 -1.17 6.14 6.82
C SER A 100 0.13 6.86 6.53
N HIS A 101 1.13 6.64 7.39
CA HIS A 101 2.46 7.24 7.30
C HIS A 101 3.29 6.61 6.18
N ILE A 102 3.07 5.32 5.95
CA ILE A 102 3.67 4.52 4.89
C ILE A 102 2.51 3.81 4.20
N SER A 103 2.47 3.89 2.88
CA SER A 103 1.42 3.27 2.06
C SER A 103 2.05 2.51 0.91
N GLY A 104 1.66 1.26 0.73
CA GLY A 104 1.91 0.50 -0.49
C GLY A 104 0.77 0.73 -1.48
N VAL A 105 1.10 0.94 -2.76
CA VAL A 105 0.09 1.03 -3.84
C VAL A 105 0.47 0.02 -4.89
N ASP A 106 -0.33 -1.04 -5.00
CA ASP A 106 -0.06 -2.13 -5.93
C ASP A 106 -0.59 -1.76 -7.31
N LEU A 107 0.31 -1.74 -8.29
CA LEU A 107 0.03 -1.27 -9.65
C LEU A 107 0.18 -2.40 -10.67
N VAL A 108 -0.74 -2.44 -11.62
CA VAL A 108 -0.62 -3.24 -12.84
C VAL A 108 -0.56 -2.31 -14.05
N ARG A 109 0.28 -2.66 -15.02
CA ARG A 109 0.34 -1.99 -16.34
C ARG A 109 -0.37 -2.86 -17.35
N ASP A 110 -1.44 -2.35 -17.95
CA ASP A 110 -2.19 -3.04 -18.99
C ASP A 110 -1.43 -3.01 -20.34
N GLY A 111 -1.92 -3.78 -21.32
CA GLY A 111 -1.31 -3.94 -22.64
C GLY A 111 -1.25 -2.65 -23.47
N ASP A 112 -2.13 -1.69 -23.19
CA ASP A 112 -2.14 -0.35 -23.79
C ASP A 112 -1.12 0.60 -23.13
N GLY A 113 -0.48 0.18 -22.04
CA GLY A 113 0.48 0.97 -21.27
C GLY A 113 -0.12 1.80 -20.14
N THR A 114 -1.43 1.73 -19.92
CA THR A 114 -2.10 2.39 -18.81
C THR A 114 -1.82 1.67 -17.49
N TYR A 115 -1.61 2.42 -16.41
CA TYR A 115 -1.42 1.88 -15.06
C TYR A 115 -2.72 1.94 -14.28
N TYR A 116 -3.03 0.86 -13.56
CA TYR A 116 -4.21 0.73 -12.71
C TYR A 116 -3.79 0.33 -11.30
N VAL A 117 -4.47 0.87 -10.29
CA VAL A 117 -4.32 0.45 -8.90
C VAL A 117 -5.15 -0.81 -8.68
N LEU A 118 -4.50 -1.86 -8.18
CA LEU A 118 -5.18 -3.08 -7.73
C LEU A 118 -5.57 -3.00 -6.26
N GLU A 119 -4.67 -2.52 -5.41
CA GLU A 119 -4.84 -2.50 -3.96
C GLU A 119 -4.06 -1.35 -3.29
N ASP A 120 -4.59 -0.87 -2.16
CA ASP A 120 -3.92 0.06 -1.25
C ASP A 120 -3.60 -0.62 0.08
N ASN A 121 -2.31 -0.67 0.42
CA ASN A 121 -1.83 -1.27 1.66
C ASN A 121 -1.51 -0.17 2.67
N LEU A 122 -2.47 0.12 3.56
CA LEU A 122 -2.40 1.24 4.52
C LEU A 122 -2.15 0.83 5.97
N ARG A 123 -2.05 -0.48 6.26
CA ARG A 123 -1.90 -1.03 7.61
C ARG A 123 -0.42 -1.12 7.99
N THR A 124 0.21 -2.25 7.67
CA THR A 124 1.64 -2.52 7.89
C THR A 124 2.25 -3.02 6.57
N PRO A 125 2.38 -2.13 5.57
CA PRO A 125 2.96 -2.47 4.28
C PRO A 125 4.47 -2.76 4.37
#